data_AF-K1RYV6-F1
#
_entry.id   AF-K1RYV6-F1
#
_cell.length_a   1.000
_cell.length_b   1.000
_cell.length_c   1.000
_cell.angle_alpha   90.00
_cell.angle_beta   90.00
_cell.angle_gamma   90.00
#
_symmetry.space_group_name_H-M   'P 1'
#
loop_
_entity.id
_entity.type
_entity.pdbx_description
1 polymer ?
#
loop_
_entity_poly.entity_id
_entity_poly.type
_entity_poly.pdbx_seq_one_letter_code
_entity_poly.pdbx_strand_id
1 'polypeptide(L)'
;MGKRKQLADNTIEMYRRRHNDSVPRKVSYTLWSGEFIETGGATIAQVLYMLGVEPVRDTFGRVTDLRLIPSAELGRPRIDVVVQTSGQLRDIAASRLFLVNRAVEMAANAREDQFENQVAAGVVEAERVLIEKGLTPKEAREMSTFRVFGGVNGNYGTGIQSMVQSGDRWESEEEIADVYLNNMGAFYGSEKNWETVRQFALEAALTRTDAVIQPRQSNTWGALSLDHVYEFMGGMNLAVRNVTGKDPDAYLSDYRNRNNARMQEVKEAIGIESRTTIFNPAYIKEK
;
A
#
# COMPACT_ATOMS: atom_id res chain seq x y z
N MET A 1 18.08 -3.97 10.14
CA MET A 1 17.02 -4.37 9.20
C MET A 1 16.14 -5.52 9.73
N GLY A 2 16.60 -6.35 10.69
CA GLY A 2 15.92 -7.57 11.16
C GLY A 2 14.42 -7.45 11.50
N LYS A 3 14.03 -6.60 12.46
CA LYS A 3 12.61 -6.48 12.87
C LYS A 3 11.66 -5.97 11.76
N ARG A 4 12.17 -5.20 10.81
CA ARG A 4 11.35 -4.61 9.72
C ARG A 4 11.20 -5.56 8.54
N LYS A 5 12.20 -6.42 8.27
CA LYS A 5 12.08 -7.56 7.34
C LYS A 5 11.02 -8.55 7.82
N GLN A 6 10.99 -8.80 9.14
CA GLN A 6 10.07 -9.74 9.77
C GLN A 6 8.59 -9.48 9.46
N LEU A 7 8.12 -8.22 9.40
CA LEU A 7 6.70 -7.95 9.07
C LEU A 7 6.35 -8.26 7.61
N ALA A 8 7.27 -8.02 6.69
CA ALA A 8 7.08 -8.38 5.29
C ALA A 8 7.12 -9.91 5.12
N ASP A 9 8.02 -10.61 5.82
CA ASP A 9 8.03 -12.08 5.86
C ASP A 9 6.73 -12.62 6.49
N ASN A 10 6.26 -12.06 7.60
CA ASN A 10 4.99 -12.42 8.24
C ASN A 10 3.80 -12.21 7.28
N THR A 11 3.80 -11.14 6.48
CA THR A 11 2.78 -10.91 5.46
C THR A 11 2.75 -12.07 4.46
N ILE A 12 3.92 -12.44 3.93
CA ILE A 12 4.05 -13.53 2.96
C ILE A 12 3.61 -14.86 3.58
N GLU A 13 4.00 -15.13 4.83
CA GLU A 13 3.62 -16.34 5.55
C GLU A 13 2.11 -16.42 5.81
N MET A 14 1.49 -15.32 6.25
CA MET A 14 0.04 -15.25 6.42
C MET A 14 -0.69 -15.51 5.12
N TYR A 15 -0.23 -14.93 4.00
CA TYR A 15 -0.79 -15.18 2.68
C TYR A 15 -0.64 -16.65 2.26
N ARG A 16 0.56 -17.23 2.39
CA ARG A 16 0.84 -18.65 2.07
C ARG A 16 -0.11 -19.61 2.78
N ARG A 17 -0.34 -19.41 4.07
CA ARG A 17 -1.24 -20.26 4.88
C ARG A 17 -2.68 -20.26 4.36
N ARG A 18 -3.11 -19.20 3.66
CA ARG A 18 -4.46 -19.04 3.13
C ARG A 18 -4.59 -19.44 1.67
N HIS A 19 -3.51 -19.34 0.92
CA HIS A 19 -3.51 -19.47 -0.54
C HIS A 19 -2.62 -20.63 -1.00
N ASN A 20 -2.72 -21.79 -0.32
CA ASN A 20 -2.05 -23.04 -0.72
C ASN A 20 -0.53 -22.89 -0.96
N ASP A 21 0.15 -22.20 -0.06
CA ASP A 21 1.59 -21.92 -0.10
C ASP A 21 2.07 -21.02 -1.27
N SER A 22 1.13 -20.38 -1.98
CA SER A 22 1.46 -19.33 -2.95
C SER A 22 1.91 -18.03 -2.28
N VAL A 23 2.62 -17.18 -3.02
CA VAL A 23 3.04 -15.84 -2.60
C VAL A 23 2.18 -14.78 -3.29
N PRO A 24 1.93 -13.62 -2.66
CA PRO A 24 1.14 -12.57 -3.30
C PRO A 24 1.92 -12.01 -4.50
N ARG A 25 1.21 -11.73 -5.60
CA ARG A 25 1.79 -11.12 -6.80
C ARG A 25 2.06 -9.64 -6.58
N LYS A 26 1.12 -8.97 -5.92
CA LYS A 26 1.22 -7.54 -5.59
C LYS A 26 0.56 -7.22 -4.25
N VAL A 27 1.21 -6.35 -3.47
CA VAL A 27 0.70 -5.88 -2.17
C VAL A 27 0.56 -4.36 -2.16
N SER A 28 -0.61 -3.87 -1.78
CA SER A 28 -0.85 -2.45 -1.55
C SER A 28 -0.43 -2.05 -0.14
N TYR A 29 0.24 -0.91 -0.01
CA TYR A 29 0.64 -0.33 1.28
C TYR A 29 0.16 1.11 1.40
N THR A 30 -0.51 1.41 2.51
CA THR A 30 -0.80 2.79 2.89
C THR A 30 0.34 3.34 3.75
N LEU A 31 0.79 4.55 3.45
CA LEU A 31 1.83 5.25 4.20
C LEU A 31 1.25 6.48 4.91
N TRP A 32 1.31 6.45 6.24
CA TRP A 32 0.81 7.49 7.13
C TRP A 32 1.93 8.20 7.86
N SER A 33 1.81 9.52 8.01
CA SER A 33 2.83 10.36 8.66
C SER A 33 3.09 9.96 10.12
N GLY A 34 2.02 9.70 10.88
CA GLY A 34 2.11 9.30 12.28
C GLY A 34 2.92 8.02 12.47
N GLU A 35 2.60 6.96 11.71
CA GLU A 35 3.38 5.73 11.74
C GLU A 35 4.81 5.95 11.27
N PHE A 36 5.01 6.69 10.17
CA PHE A 36 6.33 6.95 9.63
C PHE A 36 7.27 7.60 10.66
N ILE A 37 6.77 8.62 11.38
CA ILE A 37 7.52 9.33 12.43
C ILE A 37 7.82 8.38 13.60
N GLU A 38 6.83 7.64 14.08
CA GLU A 38 6.98 6.80 15.27
C GLU A 38 7.88 5.58 15.06
N THR A 39 7.86 4.97 13.87
CA THR A 39 8.60 3.73 13.58
C THR A 39 9.94 3.99 12.86
N GLY A 40 10.16 5.23 12.42
CA GLY A 40 11.28 5.60 11.56
C GLY A 40 11.19 4.97 10.17
N GLY A 41 9.97 4.89 9.62
CA GLY A 41 9.69 4.35 8.28
C GLY A 41 9.68 2.83 8.18
N ALA A 42 9.07 2.13 9.15
CA ALA A 42 8.97 0.68 9.13
C ALA A 42 8.14 0.17 7.93
N THR A 43 7.02 0.81 7.60
CA THR A 43 6.21 0.41 6.43
C THR A 43 6.96 0.60 5.11
N ILE A 44 7.75 1.68 4.96
CA ILE A 44 8.62 1.87 3.79
C ILE A 44 9.67 0.76 3.71
N ALA A 45 10.24 0.33 4.84
CA ALA A 45 11.18 -0.78 4.86
C ALA A 45 10.52 -2.11 4.44
N GLN A 46 9.23 -2.33 4.75
CA GLN A 46 8.48 -3.48 4.24
C GLN A 46 8.32 -3.39 2.71
N VAL A 47 7.92 -2.24 2.18
CA VAL A 47 7.80 -1.98 0.73
C VAL A 47 9.11 -2.28 -0.01
N LEU A 48 10.23 -1.72 0.47
CA LEU A 48 11.54 -1.97 -0.14
C LEU A 48 11.90 -3.46 -0.10
N TYR A 49 11.66 -4.12 1.03
CA TYR A 49 11.98 -5.52 1.15
C TYR A 49 11.10 -6.38 0.23
N MET A 50 9.79 -6.14 0.11
CA MET A 50 8.91 -6.85 -0.84
C MET A 50 9.47 -6.82 -2.28
N LEU A 51 9.94 -5.66 -2.71
CA LEU A 51 10.61 -5.44 -4.00
C LEU A 51 11.99 -6.14 -4.13
N GLY A 52 12.53 -6.64 -3.02
CA GLY A 52 13.89 -7.19 -2.96
C GLY A 52 14.96 -6.11 -3.06
N VAL A 53 14.69 -4.95 -2.48
CA VAL A 53 15.59 -3.79 -2.43
C VAL A 53 15.92 -3.49 -0.97
N GLU A 54 17.14 -3.03 -0.72
CA GLU A 54 17.54 -2.58 0.61
C GLU A 54 18.23 -1.21 0.59
N PRO A 55 18.05 -0.41 1.66
CA PRO A 55 18.68 0.89 1.77
C PRO A 55 20.16 0.76 2.09
N VAL A 56 20.99 1.49 1.36
CA VAL A 56 22.40 1.74 1.68
C VAL A 56 22.47 2.90 2.65
N ARG A 57 23.27 2.74 3.71
CA ARG A 57 23.43 3.75 4.77
C ARG A 57 24.86 4.24 4.84
N ASP A 58 25.01 5.53 5.09
CA ASP A 58 26.31 6.12 5.41
C ASP A 58 26.75 5.80 6.85
N THR A 59 27.93 6.28 7.23
CA THR A 59 28.52 6.12 8.56
C THR A 59 27.68 6.75 9.69
N PHE A 60 26.80 7.71 9.35
CA PHE A 60 25.86 8.33 10.30
C PHE A 60 24.49 7.63 10.32
N GLY A 61 24.34 6.53 9.58
CA GLY A 61 23.11 5.75 9.51
C GLY A 61 22.03 6.36 8.63
N ARG A 62 22.32 7.43 7.87
CA ARG A 62 21.38 8.07 6.94
C ARG A 62 21.25 7.20 5.70
N VAL A 63 20.03 7.07 5.18
CA VAL A 63 19.80 6.36 3.90
C VAL A 63 20.26 7.27 2.76
N THR A 64 21.30 6.84 2.06
CA THR A 64 21.91 7.61 0.96
C THR A 64 21.63 7.00 -0.41
N ASP A 65 21.41 5.69 -0.49
CA ASP A 65 21.14 5.00 -1.75
C ASP A 65 20.32 3.72 -1.54
N LEU A 66 20.05 3.01 -2.63
CA LEU A 66 19.41 1.70 -2.66
C LEU A 66 20.31 0.70 -3.38
N ARG A 67 20.19 -0.58 -3.00
CA ARG A 67 20.74 -1.69 -3.77
C ARG A 67 19.73 -2.82 -3.91
N LEU A 68 19.78 -3.52 -5.03
CA LEU A 68 19.04 -4.76 -5.21
C LEU A 68 19.64 -5.85 -4.32
N ILE A 69 18.79 -6.58 -3.61
CA ILE A 69 19.14 -7.84 -2.96
C ILE A 69 19.24 -8.89 -4.09
N PRO A 70 20.36 -9.61 -4.24
CA PRO A 70 20.47 -10.71 -5.20
C PRO A 70 19.35 -11.74 -5.00
N SER A 71 18.74 -12.24 -6.07
CA SER A 71 17.60 -13.17 -5.97
C SER A 71 17.91 -14.43 -5.16
N ALA A 72 19.13 -14.95 -5.28
CA ALA A 72 19.62 -16.09 -4.48
C ALA A 72 19.64 -15.79 -2.97
N GLU A 73 19.99 -14.56 -2.58
CA GLU A 73 19.95 -14.11 -1.18
C GLU A 73 18.51 -13.82 -0.73
N LEU A 74 17.69 -13.26 -1.61
CA LEU A 74 16.29 -12.95 -1.34
C LEU A 74 15.45 -14.22 -1.10
N GLY A 75 15.79 -15.33 -1.77
CA GLY A 75 15.21 -16.65 -1.55
C GLY A 75 13.72 -16.80 -1.94
N ARG A 76 13.18 -15.83 -2.68
CA ARG A 76 11.78 -15.79 -3.12
C ARG A 76 11.59 -14.83 -4.29
N PRO A 77 10.42 -14.85 -4.96
CA PRO A 77 10.05 -13.85 -5.96
C PRO A 77 10.15 -12.41 -5.43
N ARG A 78 10.50 -11.45 -6.30
CA ARG A 78 10.24 -10.03 -6.02
C ARG A 78 8.74 -9.80 -6.14
N ILE A 79 8.14 -9.21 -5.11
CA ILE A 79 6.69 -8.99 -5.03
C ILE A 79 6.42 -7.55 -5.44
N ASP A 80 5.48 -7.33 -6.36
CA ASP A 80 5.09 -5.98 -6.79
C ASP A 80 4.39 -5.24 -5.65
N VAL A 81 4.42 -3.92 -5.69
CA VAL A 81 3.80 -3.09 -4.68
C VAL A 81 3.08 -1.94 -5.33
N VAL A 82 1.98 -1.51 -4.73
CA VAL A 82 1.37 -0.20 -4.97
C VAL A 82 1.29 0.53 -3.66
N VAL A 83 1.60 1.81 -3.66
CA VAL A 83 1.72 2.63 -2.46
C VAL A 83 0.73 3.76 -2.54
N GLN A 84 -0.07 3.90 -1.49
CA GLN A 84 -0.93 5.04 -1.25
C GLN A 84 -0.32 5.90 -0.15
N THR A 85 -0.06 7.18 -0.42
CA THR A 85 0.38 8.15 0.58
C THR A 85 -0.80 8.96 1.13
N SER A 86 -0.78 9.21 2.44
CA SER A 86 -1.53 10.32 3.03
C SER A 86 -0.98 11.67 2.59
N GLY A 87 -1.80 12.72 2.65
CA GLY A 87 -1.37 14.09 2.37
C GLY A 87 -0.27 14.54 3.34
N GLN A 88 -0.40 14.25 4.64
CA GLN A 88 0.61 14.63 5.63
C GLN A 88 1.96 13.97 5.36
N LEU A 89 2.00 12.68 4.96
CA LEU A 89 3.27 12.01 4.67
C LEU A 89 3.91 12.60 3.41
N ARG A 90 3.11 12.85 2.35
CA ARG A 90 3.57 13.48 1.12
C ARG A 90 4.33 14.77 1.44
N ASP A 91 3.77 15.63 2.30
CA ASP A 91 4.35 16.94 2.62
C ASP A 91 5.66 16.83 3.41
N ILE A 92 5.77 15.89 4.36
CA ILE A 92 6.95 15.79 5.24
C ILE A 92 8.05 14.85 4.71
N ALA A 93 7.72 13.97 3.75
CA ALA A 93 8.58 12.86 3.36
C ALA A 93 8.57 12.58 1.84
N ALA A 94 8.39 13.60 1.00
CA ALA A 94 8.43 13.49 -0.47
C ALA A 94 9.65 12.69 -0.98
N SER A 95 10.85 12.96 -0.45
CA SER A 95 12.07 12.22 -0.81
C SER A 95 11.99 10.70 -0.58
N ARG A 96 11.14 10.26 0.34
CA ARG A 96 10.91 8.83 0.63
C ARG A 96 9.93 8.19 -0.36
N LEU A 97 9.01 8.96 -0.92
CA LEU A 97 8.16 8.53 -2.02
C LEU A 97 8.99 8.30 -3.29
N PHE A 98 9.95 9.18 -3.57
CA PHE A 98 10.90 9.03 -4.67
C PHE A 98 11.79 7.80 -4.50
N LEU A 99 12.23 7.53 -3.27
CA LEU A 99 12.99 6.33 -2.93
C LEU A 99 12.20 5.06 -3.26
N VAL A 100 10.91 5.01 -2.92
CA VAL A 100 10.03 3.88 -3.25
C VAL A 100 9.91 3.71 -4.77
N ASN A 101 9.65 4.78 -5.52
CA ASN A 101 9.54 4.69 -6.97
C ASN A 101 10.84 4.19 -7.62
N ARG A 102 12.00 4.69 -7.17
CA ARG A 102 13.31 4.20 -7.63
C ARG A 102 13.50 2.72 -7.32
N ALA A 103 13.05 2.24 -6.15
CA ALA A 103 13.10 0.82 -5.80
C ALA A 103 12.24 -0.03 -6.74
N VAL A 104 11.06 0.46 -7.14
CA VAL A 104 10.18 -0.19 -8.12
C VAL A 104 10.89 -0.28 -9.47
N GLU A 105 11.48 0.82 -9.95
CA GLU A 105 12.23 0.84 -11.22
C GLU A 105 13.41 -0.13 -11.18
N MET A 106 14.17 -0.17 -10.08
CA MET A 106 15.27 -1.12 -9.90
C MET A 106 14.79 -2.57 -9.93
N ALA A 107 13.71 -2.88 -9.20
CA ALA A 107 13.18 -4.23 -9.15
C ALA A 107 12.55 -4.67 -10.48
N ALA A 108 11.84 -3.78 -11.18
CA ALA A 108 11.26 -4.05 -12.50
C ALA A 108 12.32 -4.34 -13.57
N ASN A 109 13.48 -3.69 -13.47
CA ASN A 109 14.59 -3.87 -14.41
C ASN A 109 15.60 -4.94 -13.98
N ALA A 110 15.37 -5.63 -12.86
CA ALA A 110 16.23 -6.72 -12.41
C ALA A 110 16.22 -7.86 -13.44
N ARG A 111 17.41 -8.36 -13.79
CA ARG A 111 17.64 -9.44 -14.75
C ARG A 111 18.31 -10.62 -14.05
N GLU A 112 18.22 -11.79 -14.66
CA GLU A 112 18.87 -13.02 -14.18
C GLU A 112 18.42 -13.45 -12.77
N ASP A 113 17.18 -13.11 -12.40
CA ASP A 113 16.61 -13.57 -11.13
C ASP A 113 16.34 -15.09 -11.19
N GLN A 114 16.71 -15.81 -10.11
CA GLN A 114 16.44 -17.24 -9.95
C GLN A 114 14.95 -17.55 -9.69
N PHE A 115 14.20 -16.53 -9.29
CA PHE A 115 12.77 -16.60 -8.97
C PHE A 115 12.00 -15.66 -9.89
N GLU A 116 10.68 -15.83 -9.96
CA GLU A 116 9.82 -14.92 -10.70
C GLU A 116 9.95 -13.46 -10.20
N ASN A 117 9.77 -12.52 -11.11
CA ASN A 117 9.75 -11.10 -10.80
C ASN A 117 8.35 -10.54 -11.04
N GLN A 118 7.55 -10.46 -9.97
CA GLN A 118 6.17 -9.99 -10.05
C GLN A 118 6.08 -8.50 -10.38
N VAL A 119 7.13 -7.73 -10.07
CA VAL A 119 7.24 -6.31 -10.42
C VAL A 119 7.30 -6.15 -11.93
N ALA A 120 8.22 -6.86 -12.59
CA ALA A 120 8.34 -6.85 -14.05
C ALA A 120 7.05 -7.31 -14.72
N ALA A 121 6.46 -8.41 -14.24
CA ALA A 121 5.16 -8.88 -14.74
C ALA A 121 4.03 -7.86 -14.50
N GLY A 122 4.09 -7.09 -13.41
CA GLY A 122 3.11 -6.06 -13.09
C GLY A 122 3.24 -4.83 -13.97
N VAL A 123 4.45 -4.47 -14.40
CA VAL A 123 4.69 -3.41 -15.40
C VAL A 123 4.11 -3.81 -16.75
N VAL A 124 4.36 -5.04 -17.20
CA VAL A 124 3.80 -5.54 -18.48
C VAL A 124 2.27 -5.53 -18.45
N GLU A 125 1.66 -6.00 -17.35
CA GLU A 125 0.20 -5.99 -17.22
C GLU A 125 -0.37 -4.56 -17.19
N ALA A 126 0.26 -3.65 -16.47
CA ALA A 126 -0.18 -2.25 -16.44
C ALA A 126 -0.09 -1.60 -17.84
N GLU A 127 1.00 -1.84 -18.59
CA GLU A 127 1.12 -1.35 -19.98
C GLU A 127 0.00 -1.91 -20.87
N ARG A 128 -0.28 -3.22 -20.77
CA ARG A 128 -1.38 -3.87 -21.52
C ARG A 128 -2.73 -3.24 -21.21
N VAL A 129 -3.07 -3.08 -19.94
CA VAL A 129 -4.36 -2.51 -19.51
C VAL A 129 -4.51 -1.06 -19.97
N LEU A 130 -3.45 -0.26 -19.91
CA LEU A 130 -3.48 1.12 -20.40
C LEU A 130 -3.71 1.20 -21.91
N ILE A 131 -3.08 0.30 -22.69
CA ILE A 131 -3.31 0.21 -24.14
C ILE A 131 -4.77 -0.19 -24.44
N GLU A 132 -5.32 -1.16 -23.70
CA GLU A 132 -6.72 -1.59 -23.85
C GLU A 132 -7.72 -0.48 -23.51
N LYS A 133 -7.36 0.40 -22.58
CA LYS A 133 -8.11 1.63 -22.26
C LYS A 133 -7.93 2.74 -23.30
N GLY A 134 -7.16 2.51 -24.37
CA GLY A 134 -7.02 3.40 -25.52
C GLY A 134 -5.82 4.34 -25.49
N LEU A 135 -4.89 4.20 -24.54
CA LEU A 135 -3.67 5.01 -24.52
C LEU A 135 -2.68 4.54 -25.59
N THR A 136 -1.84 5.46 -26.07
CA THR A 136 -0.78 5.07 -27.00
C THR A 136 0.25 4.18 -26.29
N PRO A 137 0.94 3.27 -27.00
CA PRO A 137 1.98 2.43 -26.40
C PRO A 137 3.08 3.22 -25.68
N LYS A 138 3.40 4.43 -26.16
CA LYS A 138 4.37 5.32 -25.53
C LYS A 138 3.88 5.79 -24.15
N GLU A 139 2.66 6.32 -24.08
CA GLU A 139 2.08 6.79 -22.82
C GLU A 139 1.88 5.64 -21.83
N ALA A 140 1.40 4.49 -22.32
CA ALA A 140 1.22 3.30 -21.51
C ALA A 140 2.54 2.84 -20.88
N ARG A 141 3.65 2.84 -21.64
CA ARG A 141 4.97 2.49 -21.14
C ARG A 141 5.53 3.50 -20.14
N GLU A 142 5.30 4.79 -20.36
CA GLU A 142 5.71 5.83 -19.41
C GLU A 142 5.00 5.67 -18.05
N MET A 143 3.74 5.24 -18.07
CA MET A 143 2.88 5.13 -16.89
C MET A 143 2.93 3.75 -16.21
N SER A 144 3.37 2.70 -16.90
CA SER A 144 3.29 1.31 -16.41
C SER A 144 4.12 1.02 -15.17
N THR A 145 5.09 1.88 -14.86
CA THR A 145 5.93 1.82 -13.64
C THR A 145 5.39 2.64 -12.48
N PHE A 146 4.30 3.40 -12.67
CA PHE A 146 3.76 4.24 -11.60
C PHE A 146 3.21 3.36 -10.48
N ARG A 147 3.75 3.53 -9.26
CA ARG A 147 3.32 2.78 -8.06
C ARG A 147 3.08 3.63 -6.83
N VAL A 148 3.31 4.94 -6.87
CA VAL A 148 3.17 5.81 -5.69
C VAL A 148 2.10 6.85 -5.95
N PHE A 149 0.96 6.70 -5.28
CA PHE A 149 -0.25 7.48 -5.51
C PHE A 149 -0.75 8.16 -4.23
N GLY A 150 -1.54 9.21 -4.36
CA GLY A 150 -2.12 9.95 -3.24
C GLY A 150 -3.21 10.92 -3.68
N GLY A 151 -3.67 11.76 -2.75
CA GLY A 151 -4.74 12.73 -3.00
C GLY A 151 -4.40 13.71 -4.12
N VAL A 152 -5.33 13.96 -5.03
CA VAL A 152 -5.25 15.02 -6.06
C VAL A 152 -5.32 16.42 -5.43
N ASN A 153 -4.81 17.44 -6.10
CA ASN A 153 -4.91 18.85 -5.68
C ASN A 153 -4.45 19.11 -4.23
N GLY A 154 -3.38 18.43 -3.79
CA GLY A 154 -2.88 18.57 -2.43
C GLY A 154 -3.78 17.96 -1.33
N ASN A 155 -4.86 17.26 -1.67
CA ASN A 155 -5.86 16.80 -0.69
C ASN A 155 -5.29 15.82 0.37
N TYR A 156 -5.91 15.81 1.55
CA TYR A 156 -5.53 15.02 2.72
C TYR A 156 -6.43 13.80 2.95
N GLY A 157 -7.70 13.85 2.50
CA GLY A 157 -8.64 12.73 2.56
C GLY A 157 -8.86 12.08 1.19
N THR A 158 -9.67 11.02 1.16
CA THR A 158 -9.97 10.28 -0.08
C THR A 158 -11.28 10.72 -0.74
N GLY A 159 -12.07 11.53 -0.05
CA GLY A 159 -13.36 12.05 -0.51
C GLY A 159 -14.53 11.08 -0.33
N ILE A 160 -14.28 9.86 0.14
CA ILE A 160 -15.35 8.87 0.38
C ILE A 160 -15.98 8.98 1.77
N GLN A 161 -15.35 9.69 2.71
CA GLN A 161 -15.91 9.91 4.05
C GLN A 161 -17.34 10.46 4.02
N SER A 162 -17.57 11.51 3.23
CA SER A 162 -18.90 12.13 3.11
C SER A 162 -19.92 11.23 2.45
N MET A 163 -19.50 10.35 1.53
CA MET A 163 -20.40 9.38 0.91
C MET A 163 -20.85 8.32 1.92
N VAL A 164 -19.93 7.82 2.74
CA VAL A 164 -20.24 6.83 3.78
C VAL A 164 -21.11 7.43 4.88
N GLN A 165 -20.85 8.69 5.27
CA GLN A 165 -21.64 9.38 6.31
C GLN A 165 -23.04 9.78 5.82
N SER A 166 -23.18 10.14 4.55
CA SER A 166 -24.47 10.39 3.91
C SER A 166 -24.89 9.15 3.12
N GLY A 167 -25.31 8.11 3.83
CA GLY A 167 -25.57 6.76 3.28
C GLY A 167 -26.67 6.67 2.19
N ASP A 168 -27.28 7.78 1.80
CA ASP A 168 -28.20 7.96 0.68
C ASP A 168 -27.52 8.54 -0.58
N ARG A 169 -26.21 8.81 -0.55
CA ARG A 169 -25.44 9.41 -1.66
C ARG A 169 -24.78 8.41 -2.61
N TRP A 170 -25.03 7.12 -2.43
CA TRP A 170 -24.52 6.07 -3.29
C TRP A 170 -25.50 4.89 -3.30
N GLU A 171 -25.65 4.24 -4.45
CA GLU A 171 -26.51 3.07 -4.61
C GLU A 171 -25.68 1.78 -4.76
N SER A 172 -24.41 1.92 -5.13
CA SER A 172 -23.46 0.81 -5.33
C SER A 172 -22.07 1.09 -4.76
N GLU A 173 -21.37 0.04 -4.34
CA GLU A 173 -19.97 0.16 -3.88
C GLU A 173 -19.02 0.61 -5.01
N GLU A 174 -19.41 0.42 -6.28
CA GLU A 174 -18.68 0.86 -7.47
C GLU A 174 -18.55 2.39 -7.50
N GLU A 175 -19.61 3.13 -7.15
CA GLU A 175 -19.57 4.59 -7.05
C GLU A 175 -18.52 5.08 -6.03
N ILE A 176 -18.38 4.37 -4.91
CA ILE A 176 -17.37 4.69 -3.90
C ILE A 176 -15.97 4.41 -4.45
N ALA A 177 -15.78 3.28 -5.14
CA ALA A 177 -14.52 2.90 -5.75
C ALA A 177 -14.08 3.92 -6.82
N ASP A 178 -15.01 4.39 -7.65
CA ASP A 178 -14.75 5.37 -8.69
C ASP A 178 -14.35 6.73 -8.11
N VAL A 179 -15.05 7.21 -7.08
CA VAL A 179 -14.67 8.44 -6.37
C VAL A 179 -13.29 8.30 -5.75
N TYR A 180 -12.99 7.15 -5.14
CA TYR A 180 -11.67 6.88 -4.58
C TYR A 180 -10.56 6.87 -5.65
N LEU A 181 -10.76 6.16 -6.77
CA LEU A 181 -9.80 6.06 -7.87
C LEU A 181 -9.49 7.43 -8.47
N ASN A 182 -10.51 8.27 -8.64
CA ASN A 182 -10.37 9.63 -9.13
C ASN A 182 -9.61 10.53 -8.15
N ASN A 183 -9.96 10.47 -6.86
CA ASN A 183 -9.41 11.38 -5.86
C ASN A 183 -8.02 10.97 -5.36
N MET A 184 -7.67 9.69 -5.44
CA MET A 184 -6.37 9.16 -4.99
C MET A 184 -5.41 8.85 -6.15
N GLY A 185 -5.75 9.28 -7.37
CA GLY A 185 -4.99 8.97 -8.59
C GLY A 185 -3.79 9.86 -8.89
N ALA A 186 -3.43 10.84 -8.04
CA ALA A 186 -2.25 11.69 -8.28
C ALA A 186 -0.95 10.92 -8.02
N PHE A 187 -0.01 11.01 -8.95
CA PHE A 187 1.28 10.35 -8.84
C PHE A 187 2.29 11.19 -8.04
N TYR A 188 3.03 10.56 -7.14
CA TYR A 188 4.01 11.20 -6.26
C TYR A 188 5.40 10.54 -6.29
N GLY A 189 5.66 9.67 -7.27
CA GLY A 189 6.90 8.89 -7.33
C GLY A 189 8.11 9.64 -7.89
N SER A 190 7.95 10.84 -8.47
CA SER A 190 9.08 11.64 -8.97
C SER A 190 8.78 13.13 -8.94
N GLU A 191 9.83 13.96 -8.91
CA GLU A 191 9.70 15.42 -9.00
C GLU A 191 9.08 15.85 -10.35
N LYS A 192 9.48 15.19 -11.44
CA LYS A 192 9.02 15.51 -12.80
C LYS A 192 7.50 15.35 -12.96
N ASN A 193 6.94 14.31 -12.35
CA ASN A 193 5.52 13.96 -12.48
C ASN A 193 4.77 14.18 -11.15
N TRP A 194 5.31 15.04 -10.27
CA TRP A 194 4.71 15.29 -8.96
C TRP A 194 3.29 15.81 -9.12
N GLU A 195 2.36 15.22 -8.36
CA GLU A 195 0.92 15.56 -8.35
C GLU A 195 0.23 15.38 -9.71
N THR A 196 0.90 14.76 -10.69
CA THR A 196 0.30 14.55 -12.00
C THR A 196 -0.78 13.48 -11.92
N VAL A 197 -1.98 13.82 -12.41
CA VAL A 197 -3.08 12.87 -12.59
C VAL A 197 -3.05 12.38 -14.03
N ARG A 198 -2.89 11.07 -14.20
CA ARG A 198 -2.97 10.40 -15.51
C ARG A 198 -4.14 9.42 -15.46
N GLN A 199 -5.06 9.56 -16.42
CA GLN A 199 -6.26 8.73 -16.50
C GLN A 199 -5.87 7.24 -16.51
N PHE A 200 -6.62 6.42 -15.77
CA PHE A 200 -6.41 4.97 -15.63
C PHE A 200 -5.08 4.54 -14.98
N ALA A 201 -4.20 5.45 -14.56
CA ALA A 201 -2.90 5.09 -13.99
C ALA A 201 -3.04 4.26 -12.71
N LEU A 202 -3.89 4.72 -11.77
CA LEU A 202 -4.13 4.02 -10.52
C LEU A 202 -4.85 2.69 -10.77
N GLU A 203 -5.87 2.67 -11.64
CA GLU A 203 -6.54 1.42 -12.06
C GLU A 203 -5.54 0.38 -12.58
N ALA A 204 -4.70 0.76 -13.55
CA ALA A 204 -3.69 -0.12 -14.12
C ALA A 204 -2.67 -0.59 -13.07
N ALA A 205 -2.27 0.28 -12.14
CA ALA A 205 -1.36 -0.07 -11.05
C ALA A 205 -1.99 -1.05 -10.04
N LEU A 206 -3.31 -1.01 -9.84
CA LEU A 206 -4.04 -1.87 -8.90
C LEU A 206 -4.32 -3.28 -9.44
N THR A 207 -4.18 -3.51 -10.74
CA THR A 207 -4.30 -4.85 -11.34
C THR A 207 -3.45 -5.87 -10.58
N ARG A 208 -3.90 -7.12 -10.45
CA ARG A 208 -3.15 -8.21 -9.78
C ARG A 208 -2.81 -7.96 -8.29
N THR A 209 -3.42 -6.97 -7.62
CA THR A 209 -3.26 -6.75 -6.18
C THR A 209 -3.96 -7.85 -5.39
N ASP A 210 -3.20 -8.57 -4.56
CA ASP A 210 -3.68 -9.72 -3.80
C ASP A 210 -3.88 -9.42 -2.31
N ALA A 211 -3.20 -8.38 -1.79
CA ALA A 211 -3.32 -7.97 -0.39
C ALA A 211 -3.23 -6.45 -0.24
N VAL A 212 -3.91 -5.92 0.78
CA VAL A 212 -3.89 -4.51 1.20
C VAL A 212 -3.41 -4.40 2.65
N ILE A 213 -2.48 -3.49 2.91
CA ILE A 213 -1.84 -3.32 4.21
C ILE A 213 -1.96 -1.87 4.68
N GLN A 214 -2.57 -1.71 5.85
CA GLN A 214 -2.68 -0.43 6.55
C GLN A 214 -1.81 -0.45 7.82
N PRO A 215 -0.98 0.57 8.07
CA PRO A 215 -0.27 0.70 9.33
C PRO A 215 -1.22 1.07 10.48
N ARG A 216 -0.94 0.51 11.67
CA ARG A 216 -1.60 0.89 12.92
C ARG A 216 -0.56 1.06 14.02
N GLN A 217 -0.38 2.28 14.50
CA GLN A 217 0.57 2.61 15.57
C GLN A 217 -0.09 2.99 16.91
N SER A 218 -1.39 3.33 16.90
CA SER A 218 -2.07 3.83 18.11
C SER A 218 -2.88 2.78 18.85
N ASN A 219 -2.89 2.87 20.19
CA ASN A 219 -3.82 2.15 21.06
C ASN A 219 -5.14 2.90 21.30
N THR A 220 -5.22 4.18 20.95
CA THR A 220 -6.42 5.02 21.16
C THR A 220 -7.39 4.98 19.99
N TRP A 221 -6.94 4.46 18.84
CA TRP A 221 -7.80 4.22 17.70
C TRP A 221 -7.50 2.89 17.01
N GLY A 222 -8.44 2.40 16.22
CA GLY A 222 -8.33 1.15 15.49
C GLY A 222 -9.06 1.15 14.16
N ALA A 223 -9.48 -0.04 13.74
CA ALA A 223 -10.18 -0.29 12.49
C ALA A 223 -11.58 0.34 12.45
N LEU A 224 -12.22 0.56 13.61
CA LEU A 224 -13.60 1.08 13.67
C LEU A 224 -13.68 2.52 14.18
N SER A 225 -12.76 2.93 15.05
CA SER A 225 -12.87 4.20 15.78
C SER A 225 -12.30 5.42 15.04
N LEU A 226 -11.54 5.22 13.96
CA LEU A 226 -10.97 6.30 13.16
C LEU A 226 -11.43 6.13 11.71
N ASP A 227 -12.17 7.12 11.24
CA ASP A 227 -12.76 7.18 9.91
C ASP A 227 -11.70 7.14 8.79
N HIS A 228 -10.52 7.73 9.05
CA HIS A 228 -9.40 7.61 8.12
C HIS A 228 -8.99 6.15 7.83
N VAL A 229 -9.24 5.20 8.73
CA VAL A 229 -8.92 3.79 8.44
C VAL A 229 -9.83 3.21 7.37
N TYR A 230 -11.14 3.41 7.45
CA TYR A 230 -12.03 2.92 6.39
C TYR A 230 -11.85 3.72 5.10
N GLU A 231 -11.59 5.04 5.17
CA GLU A 231 -11.50 5.82 3.94
C GLU A 231 -10.26 5.45 3.11
N PHE A 232 -9.13 5.14 3.77
CA PHE A 232 -7.89 4.73 3.12
C PHE A 232 -7.91 3.23 2.80
N MET A 233 -8.04 2.38 3.82
CA MET A 233 -7.95 0.93 3.65
C MET A 233 -9.19 0.34 2.98
N GLY A 234 -10.38 0.78 3.38
CA GLY A 234 -11.65 0.34 2.78
C GLY A 234 -11.80 0.85 1.36
N GLY A 235 -11.46 2.12 1.11
CA GLY A 235 -11.40 2.69 -0.24
C GLY A 235 -10.43 1.93 -1.16
N MET A 236 -9.22 1.62 -0.67
CA MET A 236 -8.27 0.78 -1.40
C MET A 236 -8.81 -0.63 -1.68
N ASN A 237 -9.48 -1.25 -0.70
CA ASN A 237 -10.08 -2.58 -0.86
C ASN A 237 -11.15 -2.57 -1.97
N LEU A 238 -12.08 -1.62 -1.92
CA LEU A 238 -13.12 -1.45 -2.95
C LEU A 238 -12.52 -1.14 -4.32
N ALA A 239 -11.50 -0.28 -4.39
CA ALA A 239 -10.82 0.02 -5.66
C ALA A 239 -10.14 -1.23 -6.27
N VAL A 240 -9.48 -2.06 -5.45
CA VAL A 240 -8.91 -3.33 -5.91
C VAL A 240 -10.01 -4.30 -6.36
N ARG A 241 -11.11 -4.42 -5.61
CA ARG A 241 -12.26 -5.25 -5.99
C ARG A 241 -12.84 -4.80 -7.33
N ASN A 242 -13.02 -3.49 -7.53
CA ASN A 242 -13.55 -2.91 -8.76
C ASN A 242 -12.65 -3.22 -9.96
N VAL A 243 -11.33 -3.07 -9.79
CA VAL A 243 -10.35 -3.31 -10.88
C VAL A 243 -10.15 -4.79 -11.19
N THR A 244 -10.20 -5.67 -10.17
CA THR A 244 -9.78 -7.09 -10.32
C THR A 244 -10.94 -8.08 -10.28
N GLY A 245 -12.14 -7.64 -9.89
CA GLY A 245 -13.30 -8.50 -9.63
C GLY A 245 -13.16 -9.39 -8.39
N LYS A 246 -12.11 -9.22 -7.58
CA LYS A 246 -11.82 -10.07 -6.41
C LYS A 246 -11.42 -9.25 -5.20
N ASP A 247 -11.79 -9.76 -4.04
CA ASP A 247 -11.37 -9.18 -2.77
C ASP A 247 -9.90 -9.46 -2.47
N PRO A 248 -9.09 -8.42 -2.17
CA PRO A 248 -7.77 -8.64 -1.62
C PRO A 248 -7.85 -9.08 -0.16
N ASP A 249 -6.84 -9.83 0.29
CA ASP A 249 -6.65 -10.04 1.71
C ASP A 249 -6.33 -8.71 2.40
N ALA A 250 -6.85 -8.49 3.60
CA ALA A 250 -6.75 -7.22 4.31
C ALA A 250 -6.03 -7.39 5.66
N TYR A 251 -4.88 -6.72 5.81
CA TYR A 251 -4.03 -6.81 6.99
C TYR A 251 -3.67 -5.44 7.57
N LEU A 252 -3.48 -5.40 8.90
CA LEU A 252 -2.87 -4.30 9.60
C LEU A 252 -1.42 -4.63 9.95
N SER A 253 -0.50 -3.73 9.64
CA SER A 253 0.83 -3.73 10.28
C SER A 253 0.68 -3.09 11.66
N ASP A 254 0.58 -3.93 12.70
CA ASP A 254 0.35 -3.51 14.08
C ASP A 254 1.69 -3.19 14.77
N TYR A 255 1.93 -1.89 14.97
CA TYR A 255 3.12 -1.32 15.60
C TYR A 255 2.90 -0.86 17.05
N ARG A 256 1.69 -1.07 17.60
CA ARG A 256 1.33 -0.57 18.94
C ARG A 256 2.26 -1.09 20.03
N ASN A 257 2.80 -2.29 19.86
CA ASN A 257 3.85 -2.84 20.69
C ASN A 257 5.20 -2.78 19.97
N ARG A 258 6.04 -1.79 20.33
CA ARG A 258 7.38 -1.59 19.74
C ARG A 258 8.33 -2.78 19.91
N ASN A 259 8.09 -3.63 20.90
CA ASN A 259 8.87 -4.84 21.15
C ASN A 259 8.37 -6.05 20.38
N ASN A 260 7.10 -6.04 19.96
CA ASN A 260 6.44 -7.14 19.26
C ASN A 260 5.48 -6.59 18.19
N ALA A 261 6.03 -6.04 17.12
CA ALA A 261 5.24 -5.65 15.98
C ALA A 261 4.76 -6.91 15.25
N ARG A 262 3.50 -6.93 14.81
CA ARG A 262 2.90 -8.10 14.16
C ARG A 262 1.99 -7.72 13.01
N MET A 263 1.78 -8.66 12.10
CA MET A 263 0.67 -8.56 11.15
C MET A 263 -0.61 -9.04 11.84
N GLN A 264 -1.71 -8.34 11.61
CA GLN A 264 -3.02 -8.66 12.15
C GLN A 264 -4.05 -8.64 11.03
N GLU A 265 -4.97 -9.59 10.99
CA GLU A 265 -6.05 -9.55 10.01
C GLU A 265 -7.06 -8.45 10.35
N VAL A 266 -7.62 -7.78 9.34
CA VAL A 266 -8.65 -6.74 9.58
C VAL A 266 -9.88 -7.31 10.28
N LYS A 267 -10.32 -8.52 9.91
CA LYS A 267 -11.47 -9.18 10.56
C LYS A 267 -11.19 -9.45 12.04
N GLU A 268 -9.96 -9.87 12.38
CA GLU A 268 -9.53 -10.03 13.77
C GLU A 268 -9.50 -8.68 14.50
N ALA A 269 -8.93 -7.65 13.88
CA ALA A 269 -8.83 -6.32 14.46
C ALA A 269 -10.20 -5.70 14.76
N ILE A 270 -11.14 -5.79 13.81
CA ILE A 270 -12.54 -5.36 13.96
C ILE A 270 -13.18 -6.13 15.11
N GLY A 271 -13.07 -7.47 15.13
CA GLY A 271 -13.68 -8.29 16.17
C GLY A 271 -13.15 -8.00 17.58
N ILE A 272 -11.85 -7.75 17.72
CA ILE A 272 -11.25 -7.32 18.98
C ILE A 272 -11.79 -5.95 19.38
N GLU A 273 -11.74 -4.98 18.48
CA GLU A 273 -12.15 -3.61 18.78
C GLU A 273 -13.63 -3.55 19.17
N SER A 274 -14.54 -4.14 18.38
CA SER A 274 -15.96 -4.20 18.71
C SER A 274 -16.21 -4.77 20.10
N ARG A 275 -15.51 -5.85 20.49
CA ARG A 275 -15.64 -6.47 21.82
C ARG A 275 -15.07 -5.62 22.94
N THR A 276 -14.07 -4.80 22.67
CA THR A 276 -13.43 -3.93 23.66
C THR A 276 -14.08 -2.56 23.78
N THR A 277 -14.85 -2.13 22.78
CA THR A 277 -15.51 -0.81 22.71
C THR A 277 -17.04 -0.95 22.61
N ILE A 278 -17.59 -1.06 21.39
CA ILE A 278 -19.03 -0.97 21.07
C ILE A 278 -19.88 -1.99 21.84
N PHE A 279 -19.32 -3.17 22.13
CA PHE A 279 -20.00 -4.24 22.87
C PHE A 279 -19.47 -4.42 24.30
N ASN A 280 -18.60 -3.54 24.78
CA ASN A 280 -18.06 -3.61 26.14
C ASN A 280 -18.86 -2.71 27.09
N PRO A 281 -19.63 -3.28 28.05
CA PRO A 281 -20.40 -2.47 28.99
C PRO A 281 -19.56 -1.56 29.88
N ALA A 282 -18.30 -1.91 30.16
CA ALA A 282 -17.40 -1.06 30.94
C ALA A 282 -17.04 0.20 30.14
N TYR A 283 -16.64 0.03 28.87
CA TYR A 283 -16.31 1.13 27.96
C TYR A 283 -17.49 2.07 27.75
N ILE A 284 -18.70 1.53 27.52
CA ILE A 284 -19.91 2.34 27.27
C ILE A 284 -20.32 3.16 28.51
N LYS A 285 -20.03 2.66 29.72
CA LYS A 285 -20.39 3.32 30.99
C LYS A 285 -19.33 4.32 31.47
N GLU A 286 -18.11 4.21 30.98
CA GLU A 286 -17.04 5.16 31.27
C GLU A 286 -17.43 6.53 30.69
N LYS A 287 -17.50 7.55 31.55
CA LYS A 287 -17.81 8.94 31.20
C LYS A 287 -16.56 9.72 30.90
#